data_AF-A0A7W4UR95-F1
#
_entry.id   AF-A0A7W4UR95-F1
#
_cell.length_a   1.000
_cell.length_b   1.000
_cell.length_c   1.000
_cell.angle_alpha   90.00
_cell.angle_beta   90.00
_cell.angle_gamma   90.00
#
_symmetry.space_group_name_H-M   'P 1'
#
loop_
_entity.id
_entity.type
_entity.pdbx_description
1 polymer ?
#
loop_
_entity_poly.entity_id
_entity_poly.type
_entity_poly.pdbx_seq_one_letter_code
_entity_poly.pdbx_strand_id
1 'polypeptide(L)'
;MCRVDGDQFGSNSQFGSNRGAHPSKGCKSNADYDHIVESDTLPRPRAGDSWTRERGYAVELSGDDWLFFAALEPAYAYGRAGRMSAQANSWSVREAVFEVKLDPTTGHEERTLHLLFGADHAHRSKASDRKLLSDFVAGVTGRVAPWPISA
;
A
#
# COMPACT_ATOMS: atom_id res chain seq x y z
N MET A 1 -8.56 -12.60 0.98
CA MET A 1 -8.52 -13.35 2.27
C MET A 1 -7.38 -14.35 2.24
N CYS A 2 -6.23 -14.03 2.85
CA CYS A 2 -5.15 -15.00 3.00
C CYS A 2 -5.53 -16.02 4.08
N ARG A 3 -5.88 -17.25 3.68
CA ARG A 3 -6.06 -18.36 4.62
C ARG A 3 -4.70 -18.69 5.24
N VAL A 4 -4.65 -18.63 6.56
CA VAL A 4 -3.59 -19.22 7.36
C VAL A 4 -4.04 -20.64 7.66
N ASP A 5 -3.52 -21.62 6.93
CA ASP A 5 -3.58 -23.00 7.41
C ASP A 5 -2.49 -23.15 8.47
N GLY A 6 -2.91 -23.02 9.72
CA GLY A 6 -2.15 -23.54 10.83
C GLY A 6 -2.44 -25.03 10.94
N ASP A 7 -1.40 -25.86 10.96
CA ASP A 7 -1.38 -27.01 11.85
C ASP A 7 0.03 -27.40 12.25
N GLN A 8 0.12 -27.77 13.53
CA GLN A 8 1.30 -28.10 14.31
C GLN A 8 1.87 -29.49 14.01
N PHE A 9 3.16 -29.64 14.39
CA PHE A 9 3.84 -30.82 14.98
C PHE A 9 5.02 -31.37 14.18
N GLY A 10 6.20 -31.34 14.81
CA GLY A 10 7.40 -32.04 14.40
C GLY A 10 8.62 -31.62 15.23
N SER A 11 9.02 -32.48 16.16
CA SER A 11 10.13 -32.33 17.10
C SER A 11 11.53 -32.32 16.45
N ASN A 12 12.51 -31.88 17.26
CA ASN A 12 13.96 -32.18 17.25
C ASN A 12 14.94 -31.24 16.52
N SER A 13 15.65 -30.47 17.36
CA SER A 13 17.11 -30.38 17.55
C SER A 13 18.05 -29.90 16.42
N GLN A 14 18.99 -29.07 16.88
CA GLN A 14 20.35 -28.79 16.40
C GLN A 14 20.60 -27.60 15.46
N PHE A 15 21.44 -26.69 15.99
CA PHE A 15 22.54 -25.94 15.38
C PHE A 15 22.41 -25.45 13.94
N GLY A 16 22.49 -24.12 13.78
CA GLY A 16 22.80 -23.51 12.50
C GLY A 16 22.71 -22.00 12.56
N SER A 17 23.86 -21.35 12.76
CA SER A 17 24.03 -19.91 12.52
C SER A 17 23.69 -19.61 11.06
N ASN A 18 22.70 -18.75 10.82
CA ASN A 18 22.59 -17.98 9.60
C ASN A 18 21.73 -16.74 9.88
N ARG A 19 22.31 -15.56 9.66
CA ARG A 19 21.58 -14.29 9.60
C ARG A 19 20.69 -14.35 8.36
N GLY A 20 19.49 -14.90 8.52
CA GLY A 20 18.47 -14.94 7.48
C GLY A 20 17.83 -13.56 7.36
N ALA A 21 18.03 -12.92 6.21
CA ALA A 21 17.13 -11.88 5.75
C ALA A 21 15.71 -12.41 5.82
N HIS A 22 14.82 -11.69 6.51
CA HIS A 22 13.40 -12.05 6.54
C HIS A 22 12.90 -12.15 5.09
N PRO A 23 12.32 -13.30 4.67
CA PRO A 23 11.72 -13.40 3.35
C PRO A 23 10.51 -12.46 3.34
N SER A 24 10.61 -11.35 2.60
CA SER A 24 9.44 -10.57 2.21
C SER A 24 8.54 -11.51 1.42
N LYS A 25 7.43 -11.94 2.03
CA LYS A 25 6.43 -12.76 1.36
C LYS A 25 5.79 -11.91 0.28
N GLY A 26 6.23 -12.08 -0.97
CA GLY A 26 5.63 -11.42 -2.12
C GLY A 26 4.22 -11.96 -2.35
N CYS A 27 3.22 -11.12 -2.15
CA CYS A 27 1.86 -11.38 -2.62
C CYS A 27 1.79 -10.95 -4.09
N LYS A 28 1.25 -11.80 -4.98
CA LYS A 28 0.89 -11.39 -6.34
C LYS A 28 -0.42 -10.61 -6.27
N SER A 29 -0.43 -9.41 -6.86
CA SER A 29 -1.61 -8.57 -7.01
C SER A 29 -2.28 -8.84 -8.35
N ASN A 30 -3.60 -8.69 -8.47
CA ASN A 30 -4.27 -8.49 -9.77
C ASN A 30 -4.34 -7.01 -10.17
N ALA A 31 -3.80 -6.08 -9.37
CA ALA A 31 -3.41 -4.77 -9.85
C ALA A 31 -2.06 -4.87 -10.60
N ASP A 32 -1.70 -3.80 -11.33
CA ASP A 32 -0.49 -3.71 -12.18
C ASP A 32 0.85 -3.72 -11.39
N TYR A 33 0.93 -4.40 -10.23
CA TYR A 33 2.17 -4.60 -9.49
C TYR A 33 2.71 -6.01 -9.69
N ASP A 34 4.00 -6.09 -9.97
CA ASP A 34 4.74 -7.35 -9.93
C ASP A 34 4.87 -7.86 -8.48
N HIS A 35 5.02 -6.93 -7.54
CA HIS A 35 5.29 -7.22 -6.14
C HIS A 35 4.54 -6.29 -5.18
N ILE A 36 3.98 -6.88 -4.13
CA ILE A 36 3.55 -6.16 -2.93
C ILE A 36 4.40 -6.62 -1.75
N VAL A 37 5.04 -5.66 -1.07
CA VAL A 37 5.96 -5.89 0.04
C VAL A 37 5.48 -5.11 1.26
N GLU A 38 5.29 -5.80 2.38
CA GLU A 38 4.99 -5.16 3.66
C GLU A 38 6.27 -5.05 4.51
N SER A 39 6.50 -3.92 5.16
CA SER A 39 7.75 -3.67 5.91
C SER A 39 7.57 -2.64 7.03
N ASP A 40 8.35 -2.75 8.10
CA ASP A 40 8.32 -1.83 9.25
C ASP A 40 8.80 -0.41 8.91
N THR A 41 9.52 -0.26 7.79
CA THR A 41 9.96 1.04 7.28
C THR A 41 9.75 1.10 5.79
N LEU A 42 9.44 2.29 5.28
CA LEU A 42 9.25 2.48 3.85
C LEU A 42 10.51 3.05 3.19
N PRO A 43 10.87 2.58 1.97
CA PRO A 43 11.99 3.10 1.19
C PRO A 43 11.94 4.62 1.02
N ARG A 44 13.09 5.28 0.91
CA ARG A 44 13.12 6.74 0.70
C ARG A 44 12.65 7.10 -0.72
N PRO A 45 12.01 8.27 -0.90
CA PRO A 45 11.70 8.81 -2.23
C PRO A 45 12.92 8.88 -3.14
N ARG A 46 12.70 8.67 -4.43
CA ARG A 46 13.72 8.74 -5.47
C ARG A 46 13.08 9.14 -6.79
N ALA A 47 13.76 9.99 -7.55
CA ALA A 47 13.39 10.30 -8.92
C ALA A 47 14.63 10.12 -9.82
N GLY A 48 14.48 9.39 -10.92
CA GLY A 48 15.54 9.15 -11.90
C GLY A 48 15.02 8.33 -13.08
N ASP A 49 15.77 8.31 -14.17
CA ASP A 49 15.30 7.82 -15.48
C ASP A 49 14.98 6.32 -15.50
N SER A 50 15.71 5.51 -14.74
CA SER A 50 15.51 4.05 -14.67
C SER A 50 14.86 3.60 -13.37
N TRP A 51 14.55 4.53 -12.47
CA TRP A 51 14.12 4.20 -11.11
C TRP A 51 13.42 5.36 -10.42
N THR A 52 12.13 5.20 -10.15
CA THR A 52 11.32 6.13 -9.38
C THR A 52 10.75 5.46 -8.12
N ARG A 53 10.62 6.25 -7.06
CA ARG A 53 9.98 5.90 -5.80
C ARG A 53 9.17 7.09 -5.30
N GLU A 54 7.87 6.91 -5.25
CA GLU A 54 6.92 7.93 -4.83
C GLU A 54 6.29 7.53 -3.49
N ARG A 55 6.30 8.45 -2.51
CA ARG A 55 5.56 8.28 -1.25
C ARG A 55 4.09 8.55 -1.49
N GLY A 56 3.23 7.78 -0.82
CA GLY A 56 1.81 8.02 -0.85
C GLY A 56 1.09 7.09 0.12
N TYR A 57 -0.09 6.66 -0.30
CA TYR A 57 -1.00 5.82 0.46
C TYR A 57 -1.55 4.73 -0.44
N ALA A 58 -1.80 3.56 0.13
CA ALA A 58 -2.45 2.46 -0.56
C ALA A 58 -3.78 2.13 0.12
N VAL A 59 -4.78 1.78 -0.66
CA VAL A 59 -6.12 1.41 -0.19
C VAL A 59 -6.44 -0.03 -0.59
N GLU A 60 -6.91 -0.83 0.36
CA GLU A 60 -7.45 -2.17 0.12
C GLU A 60 -8.93 -2.17 0.49
N LEU A 61 -9.78 -2.81 -0.33
CA LEU A 61 -11.19 -3.02 -0.06
C LEU A 61 -11.46 -4.53 -0.02
N SER A 62 -11.93 -5.08 1.10
CA SER A 62 -12.48 -6.45 1.20
C SER A 62 -11.58 -7.59 0.72
N GLY A 63 -10.27 -7.38 0.75
CA GLY A 63 -9.29 -8.35 0.24
C GLY A 63 -9.11 -8.32 -1.27
N ASP A 64 -9.61 -7.28 -1.95
CA ASP A 64 -9.25 -6.90 -3.32
C ASP A 64 -7.81 -6.37 -3.39
N ASP A 65 -7.36 -6.00 -4.57
CA ASP A 65 -6.04 -5.43 -4.76
C ASP A 65 -5.85 -4.05 -4.13
N TRP A 66 -4.59 -3.75 -3.82
CA TRP A 66 -4.18 -2.46 -3.29
C TRP A 66 -4.17 -1.41 -4.39
N LEU A 67 -4.68 -0.21 -4.13
CA LEU A 67 -4.62 0.92 -5.06
C LEU A 67 -3.79 2.06 -4.46
N PHE A 68 -2.81 2.55 -5.21
CA PHE A 68 -1.92 3.62 -4.77
C PHE A 68 -2.52 5.01 -5.06
N PHE A 69 -2.26 5.94 -4.15
CA PHE A 69 -2.64 7.35 -4.23
C PHE A 69 -1.50 8.20 -3.67
N ALA A 70 -1.12 9.28 -4.35
CA ALA A 70 -0.06 10.19 -3.87
C ALA A 70 -0.39 10.91 -2.56
N ALA A 71 -1.68 11.03 -2.22
CA ALA A 71 -2.17 11.80 -1.08
C ALA A 71 -3.20 11.02 -0.25
N LEU A 72 -3.28 11.35 1.04
CA LEU A 72 -4.14 10.65 2.01
C LEU A 72 -5.61 10.95 1.76
N GLU A 73 -5.94 12.20 1.46
CA GLU A 73 -7.28 12.71 1.27
C GLU A 73 -8.04 11.95 0.16
N PRO A 74 -7.50 11.81 -1.08
CA PRO A 74 -8.15 10.99 -2.10
C PRO A 74 -8.17 9.50 -1.76
N ALA A 75 -7.11 8.94 -1.16
CA ALA A 75 -7.07 7.55 -0.72
C ALA A 75 -8.20 7.24 0.27
N TYR A 76 -8.34 8.10 1.28
CA TYR A 76 -9.36 7.98 2.31
C TYR A 76 -10.76 8.17 1.75
N ALA A 77 -10.97 9.16 0.89
CA ALA A 77 -12.26 9.39 0.23
C ALA A 77 -12.68 8.19 -0.62
N TYR A 78 -11.75 7.62 -1.40
CA TYR A 78 -11.99 6.42 -2.21
C TYR A 78 -12.35 5.22 -1.33
N GLY A 79 -11.52 4.92 -0.32
CA GLY A 79 -11.78 3.78 0.58
C GLY A 79 -13.10 3.91 1.33
N ARG A 80 -13.44 5.12 1.79
CA ARG A 80 -14.70 5.39 2.49
C ARG A 80 -15.91 5.23 1.57
N ALA A 81 -15.82 5.68 0.33
CA ALA A 81 -16.86 5.47 -0.67
C ALA A 81 -17.02 3.97 -0.99
N GLY A 82 -15.90 3.26 -1.17
CA GLY A 82 -15.87 1.81 -1.38
C GLY A 82 -16.52 1.03 -0.23
N ARG A 83 -16.23 1.39 1.02
CA ARG A 83 -16.86 0.82 2.21
C ARG A 83 -18.39 0.95 2.22
N MET A 84 -18.93 2.01 1.62
CA MET A 84 -20.39 2.21 1.54
C MET A 84 -21.06 1.29 0.50
N SER A 85 -20.29 0.59 -0.33
CA SER A 85 -20.79 -0.46 -1.22
C SER A 85 -21.24 -1.68 -0.42
N ALA A 86 -22.36 -2.30 -0.81
CA ALA A 86 -22.89 -3.48 -0.15
C ALA A 86 -21.96 -4.71 -0.20
N GLN A 87 -20.95 -4.70 -1.07
CA GLN A 87 -19.98 -5.77 -1.22
C GLN A 87 -18.77 -5.62 -0.30
N ALA A 88 -18.57 -4.44 0.29
CA ALA A 88 -17.38 -4.18 1.08
C ALA A 88 -17.55 -4.66 2.54
N ASN A 89 -16.80 -5.68 2.94
CA ASN A 89 -16.78 -6.22 4.31
C ASN A 89 -15.60 -5.69 5.16
N SER A 90 -14.56 -5.16 4.52
CA SER A 90 -13.42 -4.52 5.17
C SER A 90 -12.82 -3.45 4.27
N TRP A 91 -12.00 -2.58 4.84
CA TRP A 91 -11.18 -1.63 4.10
C TRP A 91 -9.98 -1.23 4.95
N SER A 92 -8.89 -0.83 4.29
CA SER A 92 -7.64 -0.41 4.91
C SER A 92 -7.05 0.74 4.11
N VAL A 93 -6.40 1.70 4.78
CA VAL A 93 -5.67 2.80 4.14
C VAL A 93 -4.31 2.92 4.81
N ARG A 94 -3.23 2.60 4.11
CA ARG A 94 -1.88 2.54 4.70
C ARG A 94 -0.93 3.48 4.01
N GLU A 95 0.07 3.96 4.74
CA GLU A 95 1.22 4.62 4.11
C GLU A 95 1.94 3.64 3.18
N ALA A 96 2.37 4.13 2.02
CA ALA A 96 2.97 3.30 0.99
C ALA A 96 4.08 4.03 0.21
N VAL A 97 4.88 3.24 -0.51
CA VAL A 97 5.74 3.71 -1.59
C VAL A 97 5.45 2.92 -2.85
N PHE A 98 5.13 3.63 -3.92
CA PHE A 98 5.10 3.05 -5.25
C PHE A 98 6.49 3.16 -5.87
N GLU A 99 7.05 2.04 -6.31
CA GLU A 99 8.35 1.93 -6.94
C GLU A 99 8.20 1.41 -8.36
N VAL A 100 8.82 2.10 -9.31
CA VAL A 100 9.01 1.62 -10.68
C VAL A 100 10.51 1.55 -10.96
N LYS A 101 10.98 0.38 -11.37
CA LYS A 101 12.39 0.15 -11.67
C LYS A 101 12.54 -0.55 -13.01
N LEU A 102 13.29 0.05 -13.92
CA LEU A 102 13.61 -0.56 -15.21
C LEU A 102 14.69 -1.65 -15.01
N ASP A 103 14.39 -2.88 -15.39
CA ASP A 103 15.39 -3.93 -15.51
C ASP A 103 16.17 -3.72 -16.82
N PRO A 104 17.47 -3.39 -16.76
CA PRO A 104 18.28 -3.14 -17.96
C PRO A 104 18.48 -4.39 -18.83
N THR A 105 18.27 -5.58 -18.27
CA THR A 105 18.49 -6.85 -18.97
C THR A 105 17.30 -7.23 -19.84
N THR A 106 16.09 -7.03 -19.33
CA THR A 106 14.83 -7.40 -20.00
C THR A 106 14.13 -6.20 -20.64
N GLY A 107 14.49 -4.98 -20.25
CA GLY A 107 13.78 -3.75 -20.64
C GLY A 107 12.41 -3.60 -19.98
N HIS A 108 12.06 -4.46 -19.02
CA HIS A 108 10.78 -4.45 -18.33
C HIS A 108 10.79 -3.47 -17.14
N GLU A 109 9.68 -2.76 -16.94
CA GLU A 109 9.46 -1.96 -15.73
C GLU A 109 8.88 -2.82 -14.62
N GLU A 110 9.69 -3.10 -13.60
CA GLU A 110 9.24 -3.77 -12.39
C GLU A 110 8.51 -2.78 -11.47
N ARG A 111 7.25 -3.09 -11.15
CA ARG A 111 6.37 -2.27 -10.31
C ARG A 111 6.20 -2.93 -8.95
N THR A 112 6.68 -2.26 -7.91
CA THR A 112 6.59 -2.73 -6.53
C THR A 112 5.82 -1.75 -5.67
N LEU A 113 4.82 -2.25 -4.94
CA LEU A 113 4.13 -1.51 -3.90
C LEU A 113 4.69 -1.90 -2.53
N HIS A 114 5.32 -0.95 -1.84
CA HIS A 114 5.77 -1.12 -0.46
C HIS A 114 4.71 -0.57 0.49
N LEU A 115 4.24 -1.37 1.44
CA LEU A 115 3.26 -1.02 2.45
C LEU A 115 3.95 -0.88 3.81
N LEU A 116 3.63 0.19 4.54
CA LEU A 116 4.09 0.32 5.91
C LEU A 116 3.29 -0.65 6.78
N PHE A 117 4.01 -1.50 7.52
CA PHE A 117 3.41 -2.41 8.49
C PHE A 117 2.76 -1.61 9.63
N GLY A 118 1.57 -2.04 10.05
CA GLY A 118 0.80 -1.37 11.09
C GLY A 118 0.05 -0.15 10.57
N ALA A 119 -0.09 0.89 11.41
CA ALA A 119 -0.70 2.20 11.15
C ALA A 119 -1.76 2.26 10.01
N ASP A 120 -2.95 1.72 10.26
CA ASP A 120 -4.09 1.84 9.34
C ASP A 120 -4.87 3.16 9.59
N HIS A 121 -5.11 3.91 8.53
CA HIS A 121 -5.82 5.17 8.52
C HIS A 121 -7.33 5.03 8.25
N ALA A 122 -7.85 3.82 8.03
CA ALA A 122 -9.28 3.56 7.80
C ALA A 122 -10.14 3.94 9.03
N HIS A 123 -9.62 3.72 10.24
CA HIS A 123 -10.37 3.94 11.49
C HIS A 123 -9.93 5.24 12.18
N ARG A 124 -10.70 6.30 11.97
CA ARG A 124 -10.43 7.64 12.51
C ARG A 124 -11.60 8.18 13.32
N SER A 125 -11.32 9.17 14.17
CA SER A 125 -12.38 9.92 14.88
C SER A 125 -13.32 10.62 13.91
N LYS A 126 -14.58 10.88 14.31
CA LYS A 126 -15.55 11.63 13.48
C LYS A 126 -15.03 13.02 13.06
N ALA A 127 -14.26 13.69 13.92
CA ALA A 127 -13.68 14.99 13.61
C ALA A 127 -12.58 14.89 12.55
N SER A 128 -11.70 13.89 12.68
CA SER A 128 -10.63 13.61 11.72
C SER A 128 -11.18 13.17 10.35
N ASP A 129 -12.21 12.32 10.34
CA ASP A 129 -12.93 11.89 9.13
C ASP A 129 -13.53 13.10 8.38
N ARG A 130 -14.25 13.97 9.08
CA ARG A 130 -14.83 15.18 8.48
C ARG A 130 -13.75 16.09 7.89
N LYS A 131 -12.62 16.25 8.58
CA LYS A 131 -11.51 17.08 8.09
C LYS A 131 -10.97 16.54 6.77
N LEU A 132 -10.62 15.26 6.70
CA LEU A 132 -10.07 14.64 5.47
C LEU A 132 -11.01 14.78 4.27
N LEU A 133 -12.32 14.61 4.48
CA LEU A 133 -13.30 14.76 3.40
C LEU A 133 -13.49 16.21 2.98
N SER A 134 -13.44 17.15 3.93
CA SER A 134 -13.47 18.58 3.62
C SER A 134 -12.24 18.99 2.83
N ASP A 135 -11.06 18.50 3.21
CA ASP A 135 -9.80 18.77 2.52
C ASP A 135 -9.79 18.14 1.12
N PHE A 136 -10.33 16.92 0.96
CA PHE A 136 -10.54 16.30 -0.34
C PHE A 136 -11.43 17.17 -1.25
N VAL A 137 -12.59 17.61 -0.77
CA VAL A 137 -13.50 18.48 -1.52
C VAL A 137 -12.83 19.81 -1.87
N ALA A 138 -12.07 20.39 -0.95
CA ALA A 138 -11.31 21.61 -1.22
C ALA A 138 -10.28 21.41 -2.34
N GLY A 139 -9.58 20.28 -2.35
CA GLY A 139 -8.62 19.92 -3.39
C GLY A 139 -9.27 19.72 -4.76
N VAL A 140 -10.38 18.98 -4.82
CA VAL A 140 -11.12 18.76 -6.08
C VAL A 140 -11.72 20.06 -6.63
N THR A 141 -12.15 20.98 -5.76
CA THR A 141 -12.74 22.27 -6.17
C THR A 141 -11.70 23.36 -6.41
N GLY A 142 -10.40 23.06 -6.32
CA GLY A 142 -9.32 24.02 -6.54
C GLY A 142 -9.24 25.13 -5.48
N ARG A 143 -9.89 24.95 -4.33
CA ARG A 143 -9.84 25.90 -3.20
C ARG A 143 -8.54 25.80 -2.41
N VAL A 144 -7.82 24.70 -2.58
CA VAL A 144 -6.44 24.48 -2.11
C VAL A 144 -5.60 23.93 -3.27
N ALA A 145 -4.27 23.92 -3.10
CA ALA A 145 -3.38 23.34 -4.08
C ALA A 145 -3.80 21.89 -4.40
N PRO A 146 -3.90 21.51 -5.69
CA PRO A 146 -4.26 20.16 -6.07
C PRO A 146 -3.21 19.17 -5.56
N TRP A 147 -3.68 17.99 -5.15
CA TRP A 147 -2.79 16.89 -4.79
C TRP A 147 -1.90 16.54 -5.98
N PRO A 148 -0.64 16.15 -5.76
CA PRO A 148 0.17 15.60 -6.83
C PRO A 148 -0.60 14.45 -7.49
N ILE A 149 -0.81 14.56 -8.79
CA ILE A 149 -1.42 13.50 -9.58
C ILE A 149 -0.24 12.61 -9.98
N SER A 150 -0.14 11.40 -9.42
CA SER A 150 0.78 10.40 -9.96
C SER A 150 0.33 10.11 -11.40
N ALA A 151 1.21 10.37 -12.36
CA ALA A 151 0.96 10.18 -13.78
C ALA A 151 1.22 8.72 -14.18
#